data_AF-A0A553R2I0-F1
#
_entry.id   AF-A0A553R2I0-F1
#
_cell.length_a   1.000
_cell.length_b   1.000
_cell.length_c   1.000
_cell.angle_alpha   90.00
_cell.angle_beta   90.00
_cell.angle_gamma   90.00
#
_symmetry.space_group_name_H-M   'P 1'
#
loop_
_entity.id
_entity.type
_entity.pdbx_description
1 polymer ?
#
loop_
_entity_poly.entity_id
_entity_poly.type
_entity_poly.pdbx_seq_one_letter_code
_entity_poly.pdbx_strand_id
1 'polypeptide(L)'
;MIPHLCSSRGIHENVLINTLFSHLGRIRIDPEILLYSNFPPAEPDVSNLKSLCLYGNRRIRFTSESFSPNSKAYVQEAGKVLNRLESWFAHCCYGGFAEDDQAILCCVRQAWGAAMSHYCDQSFSTKTMVNECCEMEESEKYDCFQKQAPNPYYQPLSGYVAPQIPSDMSFIWDTENC
;
A
#
# COMPACT_ATOMS: atom_id res chain seq x y z
N MET A 1 -46.55 -39.52 -13.63
CA MET A 1 -45.73 -39.51 -12.40
C MET A 1 -44.60 -38.51 -12.66
N ILE A 2 -44.72 -37.33 -12.05
CA ILE A 2 -43.94 -36.12 -12.35
C ILE A 2 -42.83 -36.00 -11.29
N PRO A 3 -41.54 -35.80 -11.64
CA PRO A 3 -40.55 -35.39 -10.67
C PRO A 3 -40.65 -33.86 -10.47
N HIS A 4 -41.01 -33.45 -9.25
CA HIS A 4 -40.96 -32.07 -8.82
C HIS A 4 -39.52 -31.67 -8.45
N LEU A 5 -39.13 -30.52 -9.00
CA LEU A 5 -37.97 -29.71 -8.68
C LEU A 5 -37.94 -29.30 -7.21
N CYS A 6 -36.77 -29.35 -6.58
CA CYS A 6 -36.48 -28.58 -5.37
C CYS A 6 -35.46 -27.46 -5.72
N SER A 7 -35.97 -26.23 -5.65
CA SER A 7 -35.28 -24.93 -5.53
C SER A 7 -34.60 -24.87 -4.14
N SER A 8 -33.53 -24.13 -3.81
CA SER A 8 -33.08 -22.80 -4.21
C SER A 8 -31.71 -22.47 -3.57
N ARG A 9 -31.01 -21.50 -4.19
CA ARG A 9 -30.12 -20.47 -3.61
C ARG A 9 -28.72 -20.83 -3.07
N GLY A 10 -27.74 -20.24 -3.75
CA GLY A 10 -26.37 -20.04 -3.28
C GLY A 10 -25.44 -19.48 -4.36
N ILE A 11 -25.86 -18.43 -5.09
CA ILE A 11 -24.97 -17.61 -5.93
C ILE A 11 -24.66 -16.33 -5.14
N HIS A 12 -23.40 -15.89 -5.21
CA HIS A 12 -22.78 -14.64 -4.76
C HIS A 12 -21.82 -14.83 -3.58
N GLU A 13 -20.52 -14.95 -3.90
CA GLU A 13 -19.44 -14.17 -3.25
C GLU A 13 -18.03 -14.52 -3.78
N ASN A 14 -17.85 -14.71 -5.10
CA ASN A 14 -16.49 -14.88 -5.67
C ASN A 14 -16.36 -14.37 -7.12
N VAL A 15 -16.88 -13.17 -7.38
CA VAL A 15 -16.64 -12.47 -8.65
C VAL A 15 -16.47 -10.99 -8.36
N LEU A 16 -15.26 -10.55 -7.98
CA LEU A 16 -14.92 -9.12 -8.01
C LEU A 16 -13.44 -8.78 -8.31
N ILE A 17 -12.60 -9.73 -8.74
CA ILE A 17 -11.20 -9.40 -9.11
C ILE A 17 -10.77 -10.02 -10.46
N ASN A 18 -11.69 -10.32 -11.39
CA ASN A 18 -11.26 -10.87 -12.69
C ASN A 18 -12.01 -10.39 -13.94
N THR A 19 -12.64 -9.23 -13.88
CA THR A 19 -13.07 -8.52 -15.08
C THR A 19 -12.55 -7.11 -15.02
N LEU A 20 -11.52 -6.82 -15.84
CA LEU A 20 -11.41 -5.62 -16.69
C LEU A 20 -9.99 -5.50 -17.24
N PHE A 21 -9.62 -6.42 -18.12
CA PHE A 21 -8.51 -6.23 -19.05
C PHE A 21 -9.02 -6.55 -20.46
N SER A 22 -9.61 -5.55 -21.13
CA SER A 22 -9.40 -5.29 -22.56
C SER A 22 -10.34 -4.21 -23.12
N HIS A 23 -9.73 -3.32 -23.88
CA HIS A 23 -10.25 -2.52 -24.98
C HIS A 23 -11.20 -1.32 -24.74
N LEU A 24 -10.69 -0.15 -25.18
CA LEU A 24 -11.39 1.09 -25.55
C LEU A 24 -11.81 2.02 -24.39
N GLY A 25 -10.95 3.00 -24.09
CA GLY A 25 -11.28 4.15 -23.24
C GLY A 25 -10.97 3.94 -21.76
N ARG A 26 -9.96 4.66 -21.26
CA ARG A 26 -9.54 4.73 -19.85
C ARG A 26 -10.71 4.58 -18.87
N ILE A 27 -10.87 3.40 -18.29
CA ILE A 27 -11.55 3.29 -17.00
C ILE A 27 -10.59 3.95 -16.01
N ARG A 28 -10.91 5.17 -15.59
CA ARG A 28 -10.22 5.78 -14.45
C ARG A 28 -10.69 5.02 -13.22
N ILE A 29 -9.84 4.12 -12.72
CA ILE A 29 -10.07 3.56 -11.39
C ILE A 29 -9.99 4.73 -10.42
N ASP A 30 -11.02 4.90 -9.60
CA ASP A 30 -11.07 5.95 -8.61
C ASP A 30 -9.87 5.79 -7.64
N PRO A 31 -9.02 6.82 -7.46
CA PRO A 31 -7.94 6.80 -6.49
C PRO A 31 -8.41 6.45 -5.08
N GLU A 32 -9.63 6.82 -4.69
CA GLU A 32 -10.19 6.43 -3.38
C GLU A 32 -10.36 4.91 -3.28
N ILE A 33 -10.81 4.25 -4.34
CA ILE A 33 -10.96 2.78 -4.39
C ILE A 33 -9.59 2.09 -4.34
N LEU A 34 -8.61 2.61 -5.10
CA LEU A 34 -7.24 2.09 -5.06
C LEU A 34 -6.61 2.28 -3.69
N LEU A 35 -6.87 3.41 -3.05
CA LEU A 35 -6.34 3.70 -1.73
C LEU A 35 -6.95 2.79 -0.67
N TYR A 36 -8.26 2.54 -0.72
CA TYR A 36 -8.96 1.66 0.23
C TYR A 36 -8.38 0.24 0.30
N SER A 37 -7.79 -0.25 -0.79
CA SER A 37 -7.18 -1.59 -0.84
C SER A 37 -5.69 -1.63 -0.52
N ASN A 38 -5.05 -0.47 -0.28
CA ASN A 38 -3.60 -0.39 -0.10
C ASN A 38 -3.15 0.49 1.07
N PHE A 39 -4.04 1.28 1.67
CA PHE A 39 -3.72 2.16 2.79
C PHE A 39 -4.62 1.89 4.01
N PRO A 40 -4.06 1.88 5.22
CA PRO A 40 -2.64 2.01 5.53
C PRO A 40 -1.81 0.78 5.13
N PRO A 41 -0.53 0.93 4.81
CA PRO A 41 0.36 -0.22 4.59
C PRO A 41 0.71 -0.89 5.93
N ALA A 42 0.81 -2.21 5.94
CA ALA A 42 1.26 -2.98 7.11
C ALA A 42 2.72 -2.71 7.45
N GLU A 43 3.08 -2.82 8.73
CA GLU A 43 4.48 -2.84 9.14
C GLU A 43 5.22 -4.03 8.50
N PRO A 44 6.41 -3.82 7.92
CA PRO A 44 7.23 -4.92 7.42
C PRO A 44 7.67 -5.87 8.54
N ASP A 45 7.53 -7.16 8.29
CA ASP A 45 8.01 -8.23 9.17
C ASP A 45 8.56 -9.41 8.35
N VAL A 46 9.09 -10.42 9.05
CA VAL A 46 9.65 -11.62 8.41
C VAL A 46 8.64 -12.37 7.53
N SER A 47 7.34 -12.27 7.83
CA SER A 47 6.28 -12.97 7.11
C SER A 47 5.93 -12.30 5.77
N ASN A 48 6.14 -10.99 5.66
CA ASN A 48 5.79 -10.21 4.48
C ASN A 48 7.00 -9.66 3.69
N LEU A 49 8.21 -9.72 4.24
CA LEU A 49 9.46 -9.22 3.64
C LEU A 49 9.69 -9.72 2.21
N LYS A 50 9.51 -11.02 1.99
CA LYS A 50 9.71 -11.64 0.68
C LYS A 50 8.77 -11.05 -0.38
N SER A 51 7.48 -10.92 -0.08
CA SER A 51 6.51 -10.32 -0.99
C SER A 51 6.80 -8.85 -1.24
N LEU A 52 7.18 -8.12 -0.18
CA LEU A 52 7.53 -6.70 -0.25
C LEU A 52 8.64 -6.45 -1.26
N CYS A 53 9.71 -7.25 -1.22
CA CYS A 53 10.81 -7.13 -2.18
C CYS A 53 10.45 -7.70 -3.56
N LEU A 54 9.89 -8.91 -3.65
CA LEU A 54 9.65 -9.58 -4.95
C LEU A 54 8.59 -8.89 -5.81
N TYR A 55 7.61 -8.23 -5.20
CA TYR A 55 6.43 -7.72 -5.90
C TYR A 55 6.35 -6.20 -5.99
N GLY A 56 7.41 -5.47 -5.64
CA GLY A 56 7.42 -4.00 -5.66
C GLY A 56 6.93 -3.40 -6.99
N ASN A 57 7.31 -4.00 -8.14
CA ASN A 57 6.89 -3.56 -9.47
C ASN A 57 5.44 -3.94 -9.87
N ARG A 58 4.70 -4.61 -8.99
CA ARG A 58 3.31 -5.03 -9.18
C ARG A 58 2.36 -4.49 -8.11
N ARG A 59 2.84 -3.58 -7.27
CA ARG A 59 2.02 -2.82 -6.32
C ARG A 59 1.68 -1.44 -6.88
N ILE A 60 0.58 -0.84 -6.42
CA ILE A 60 0.03 0.38 -7.00
C ILE A 60 1.04 1.55 -6.99
N ARG A 61 0.91 2.47 -7.96
CA ARG A 61 1.58 3.78 -7.97
C ARG A 61 0.55 4.87 -8.26
N PHE A 62 0.67 6.00 -7.58
CA PHE A 62 -0.18 7.18 -7.78
C PHE A 62 0.59 8.22 -8.60
N THR A 63 0.26 8.39 -9.87
CA THR A 63 0.87 9.43 -10.72
C THR A 63 0.12 10.76 -10.57
N SER A 64 0.63 11.83 -11.18
CA SER A 64 -0.10 13.10 -11.29
C SER A 64 -1.48 12.95 -11.93
N GLU A 65 -1.65 11.99 -12.84
CA GLU A 65 -2.92 11.71 -13.50
C GLU A 65 -3.86 10.83 -12.68
N SER A 66 -3.38 10.24 -11.58
CA SER A 66 -4.24 9.50 -10.65
C SER A 66 -5.24 10.46 -10.01
N PHE A 67 -4.81 11.65 -9.60
CA PHE A 67 -5.67 12.58 -8.88
C PHE A 67 -6.44 13.51 -9.82
N SER A 68 -7.74 13.64 -9.59
CA SER A 68 -8.54 14.74 -10.14
C SER A 68 -8.33 16.02 -9.32
N PRO A 69 -8.62 17.21 -9.86
CA PRO A 69 -8.61 18.47 -9.10
C PRO A 69 -9.50 18.48 -7.85
N ASN A 70 -10.51 17.62 -7.80
CA ASN A 70 -11.45 17.51 -6.67
C ASN A 70 -11.08 16.38 -5.69
N SER A 71 -9.94 15.72 -5.88
CA SER A 71 -9.54 14.60 -5.00
C SER A 71 -9.30 15.12 -3.59
N LYS A 72 -9.84 14.43 -2.59
CA LYS A 72 -9.68 14.81 -1.19
C LYS A 72 -8.19 14.83 -0.83
N ALA A 73 -7.78 15.84 -0.07
CA ALA A 73 -6.37 16.04 0.26
C ALA A 73 -5.74 14.82 0.97
N TYR A 74 -6.49 14.14 1.87
CA TYR A 74 -5.99 12.93 2.53
C TYR A 74 -5.66 11.81 1.52
N VAL A 75 -6.38 11.71 0.41
CA VAL A 75 -6.17 10.70 -0.64
C VAL A 75 -4.86 10.97 -1.37
N GLN A 76 -4.58 12.24 -1.62
CA GLN A 76 -3.34 12.68 -2.24
C GLN A 76 -2.15 12.40 -1.32
N GLU A 77 -2.24 12.75 -0.03
CA GLU A 77 -1.18 12.50 0.94
C GLU A 77 -0.91 11.00 1.14
N ALA A 78 -1.96 10.19 1.29
CA ALA A 78 -1.80 8.76 1.45
C ALA A 78 -1.21 8.10 0.17
N GLY A 79 -1.59 8.56 -1.02
CA GLY A 79 -0.97 8.11 -2.27
C GLY A 79 0.51 8.50 -2.40
N LYS A 80 0.91 9.70 -1.93
CA LYS A 80 2.32 10.11 -1.86
C LYS A 80 3.12 9.22 -0.91
N VAL A 81 2.54 8.87 0.24
CA VAL A 81 3.17 7.96 1.22
C VAL A 81 3.42 6.58 0.61
N LEU A 82 2.44 6.02 -0.10
CA LEU A 82 2.60 4.74 -0.80
C LEU A 82 3.70 4.81 -1.85
N ASN A 83 3.74 5.85 -2.68
CA ASN A 83 4.81 6.03 -3.65
C ASN A 83 6.21 6.14 -3.02
N ARG A 84 6.33 6.90 -1.93
CA ARG A 84 7.57 7.08 -1.18
C ARG A 84 8.05 5.75 -0.60
N LEU A 85 7.16 5.00 0.04
CA LEU A 85 7.44 3.65 0.56
C LEU A 85 7.97 2.74 -0.54
N GLU A 86 7.36 2.76 -1.72
CA GLU A 86 7.81 1.93 -2.84
C GLU A 86 9.22 2.28 -3.33
N SER A 87 9.60 3.56 -3.33
CA SER A 87 10.99 3.98 -3.60
C SER A 87 11.95 3.50 -2.52
N TRP A 88 11.59 3.69 -1.25
CA TRP A 88 12.46 3.35 -0.12
C TRP A 88 12.60 1.83 0.05
N PHE A 89 11.53 1.07 -0.14
CA PHE A 89 11.57 -0.39 -0.18
C PHE A 89 12.45 -0.91 -1.32
N ALA A 90 12.35 -0.32 -2.52
CA ALA A 90 13.24 -0.68 -3.62
C ALA A 90 14.72 -0.41 -3.27
N HIS A 91 15.01 0.70 -2.59
CA HIS A 91 16.34 0.98 -2.09
C HIS A 91 16.82 -0.05 -1.06
N CYS A 92 16.00 -0.41 -0.08
CA CYS A 92 16.34 -1.44 0.91
C CYS A 92 16.55 -2.82 0.27
N CYS A 93 15.67 -3.25 -0.64
CA CYS A 93 15.70 -4.58 -1.23
C CYS A 93 16.80 -4.76 -2.29
N TYR A 94 17.21 -3.70 -2.98
CA TYR A 94 18.14 -3.78 -4.13
C TYR A 94 19.39 -2.90 -4.02
N GLY A 95 19.53 -2.12 -2.95
CA GLY A 95 20.61 -1.14 -2.77
C GLY A 95 21.98 -1.69 -2.38
N GLY A 96 22.25 -2.98 -2.60
CA GLY A 96 23.55 -3.61 -2.30
C GLY A 96 23.60 -4.44 -1.01
N PHE A 97 22.48 -4.58 -0.30
CA PHE A 97 22.32 -5.48 0.88
C PHE A 97 21.67 -6.83 0.53
N ALA A 98 21.49 -7.09 -0.77
CA ALA A 98 20.66 -8.16 -1.31
C ALA A 98 21.26 -9.55 -1.03
N GLU A 99 21.16 -9.99 0.22
CA GLU A 99 21.35 -11.35 0.76
C GLU A 99 21.29 -11.39 2.31
N ASP A 100 21.25 -10.24 3.01
CA ASP A 100 21.04 -10.18 4.45
C ASP A 100 19.59 -9.78 4.79
N ASP A 101 18.74 -10.79 5.01
CA ASP A 101 17.33 -10.60 5.37
C ASP A 101 17.14 -9.75 6.64
N GLN A 102 18.09 -9.77 7.58
CA GLN A 102 18.00 -8.98 8.81
C GLN A 102 18.29 -7.50 8.53
N ALA A 103 19.32 -7.20 7.75
CA ALA A 103 19.64 -5.84 7.32
C ALA A 103 18.52 -5.26 6.44
N ILE A 104 17.98 -6.06 5.50
CA ILE A 104 16.85 -5.63 4.67
C ILE A 104 15.63 -5.36 5.56
N LEU A 105 15.29 -6.27 6.49
CA LEU A 105 14.16 -6.09 7.41
C LEU A 105 14.28 -4.81 8.23
N CYS A 106 15.47 -4.53 8.76
CA CYS A 106 15.73 -3.31 9.51
C CYS A 106 15.50 -2.06 8.66
N CYS A 107 16.07 -2.01 7.46
CA CYS A 107 15.90 -0.89 6.53
C CYS A 107 14.42 -0.67 6.17
N VAL A 108 13.67 -1.73 5.82
CA VAL A 108 12.26 -1.57 5.43
C VAL A 108 11.37 -1.16 6.60
N ARG A 109 11.65 -1.62 7.83
CA ARG A 109 10.93 -1.18 9.04
C ARG A 109 11.15 0.28 9.33
N GLN A 110 12.40 0.74 9.30
CA GLN A 110 12.71 2.16 9.46
C GLN A 110 12.07 3.02 8.36
N ALA A 111 12.11 2.55 7.11
CA ALA A 111 11.46 3.24 5.98
C ALA A 111 9.95 3.38 6.23
N TRP A 112 9.30 2.32 6.69
CA TRP A 112 7.89 2.32 7.02
C TRP A 112 7.57 3.27 8.18
N GLY A 113 8.29 3.16 9.30
CA GLY A 113 8.07 4.02 10.48
C GLY A 113 8.25 5.50 10.14
N ALA A 114 9.30 5.84 9.38
CA ALA A 114 9.55 7.20 8.92
C ALA A 114 8.45 7.73 8.00
N ALA A 115 7.96 6.90 7.07
CA ALA A 115 6.89 7.30 6.15
C ALA A 115 5.54 7.50 6.87
N MET A 116 5.20 6.62 7.82
CA MET A 116 3.97 6.72 8.60
C MET A 116 4.00 7.90 9.59
N SER A 117 5.14 8.16 10.23
CA SER A 117 5.31 9.35 11.06
C SER A 117 5.20 10.65 10.25
N HIS A 118 5.87 10.72 9.10
CA HIS A 118 5.73 11.86 8.19
C HIS A 118 4.28 12.06 7.73
N TYR A 119 3.53 11.00 7.44
CA TYR A 119 2.11 11.10 7.09
C TYR A 119 1.31 11.76 8.21
N CYS A 120 1.52 11.34 9.46
CA CYS A 120 0.84 11.93 10.60
C CYS A 120 1.19 13.42 10.77
N ASP A 121 2.47 13.78 10.73
CA ASP A 121 2.93 15.18 10.83
C ASP A 121 2.30 16.07 9.75
N GLN A 122 2.22 15.57 8.51
CA GLN A 122 1.57 16.29 7.41
C GLN A 122 0.06 16.40 7.61
N SER A 123 -0.60 15.34 8.09
CA SER A 123 -2.05 15.36 8.32
C SER A 123 -2.46 16.44 9.33
N PHE A 124 -1.70 16.58 10.43
CA PHE A 124 -1.89 17.64 11.42
C PHE A 124 -1.57 19.03 10.85
N SER A 125 -0.45 19.18 10.14
CA SER A 125 0.01 20.47 9.62
C SER A 125 -0.93 21.05 8.55
N THR A 126 -1.49 20.18 7.71
CA THR A 126 -2.36 20.56 6.59
C THR A 126 -3.83 20.67 6.99
N LYS A 127 -4.18 20.35 8.25
CA LYS A 127 -5.57 20.24 8.74
C LYS A 127 -6.44 19.38 7.82
N THR A 128 -5.84 18.35 7.24
CA THR A 128 -6.59 17.35 6.49
C THR A 128 -7.30 16.43 7.47
N MET A 129 -8.18 15.56 6.97
CA MET A 129 -8.79 14.54 7.81
C MET A 129 -7.67 13.67 8.38
N VAL A 130 -7.41 13.83 9.68
CA VAL A 130 -6.39 13.08 10.42
C VAL A 130 -6.86 11.62 10.48
N ASN A 131 -5.97 10.70 10.15
CA ASN A 131 -6.24 9.29 10.34
C ASN A 131 -6.23 9.01 11.86
N GLU A 132 -7.22 8.27 12.36
CA GLU A 132 -7.36 7.98 13.80
C GLU A 132 -6.11 7.34 14.41
N CYS A 133 -5.32 6.57 13.64
CA CYS A 133 -4.06 6.01 14.13
C CYS A 133 -3.00 7.08 14.44
N CYS A 134 -3.06 8.25 13.79
CA CYS A 134 -2.15 9.35 14.06
C CYS A 134 -2.44 10.08 15.38
N GLU A 135 -3.60 9.82 16.00
CA GLU A 135 -3.97 10.38 17.30
C GLU A 135 -3.45 9.53 18.48
N MET A 136 -2.87 8.36 18.19
CA MET A 136 -2.34 7.42 19.18
C MET A 136 -0.87 7.73 19.53
N GLU A 137 -0.44 7.28 20.70
CA GLU A 137 0.98 7.31 21.10
C GLU A 137 1.83 6.41 20.19
N GLU A 138 3.15 6.64 20.11
CA GLU A 138 3.99 6.06 19.05
C GLU A 138 3.92 4.52 18.95
N SER A 139 3.95 3.80 20.07
CA SER A 139 3.84 2.33 20.05
C SER A 139 2.45 1.84 19.62
N GLU A 140 1.40 2.57 19.98
CA GLU A 140 0.01 2.21 19.64
C GLU A 140 -0.37 2.64 18.22
N LYS A 141 0.27 3.71 17.71
CA LYS A 141 0.13 4.24 16.35
C LYS A 141 0.51 3.20 15.31
N TYR A 142 1.66 2.55 15.48
CA TYR A 142 2.12 1.53 14.52
C TYR A 142 1.24 0.28 14.55
N ASP A 143 0.85 -0.18 15.75
CA ASP A 143 -0.12 -1.27 15.93
C ASP A 143 -1.48 -0.95 15.29
N CYS A 144 -1.93 0.29 15.38
CA CYS A 144 -3.17 0.75 14.77
C CYS A 144 -3.10 0.64 13.24
N PHE A 145 -2.03 1.15 12.62
CA PHE A 145 -1.85 1.03 11.17
C PHE A 145 -1.77 -0.43 10.72
N GLN A 146 -1.06 -1.27 11.47
CA GLN A 146 -0.96 -2.70 11.20
C GLN A 146 -2.33 -3.39 11.21
N LYS A 147 -3.15 -3.12 12.23
CA LYS A 147 -4.50 -3.70 12.36
C LYS A 147 -5.45 -3.26 11.25
N GLN A 148 -5.24 -2.07 10.69
CA GLN A 148 -6.08 -1.50 9.64
C GLN A 148 -5.59 -1.81 8.23
N ALA A 149 -4.43 -2.47 8.09
CA ALA A 149 -3.83 -2.70 6.78
C ALA A 149 -4.67 -3.65 5.91
N PRO A 150 -5.22 -3.20 4.76
CA PRO A 150 -6.04 -4.03 3.89
C PRO A 150 -5.22 -5.06 3.10
N ASN A 151 -3.90 -4.87 2.99
CA ASN A 151 -2.97 -5.74 2.28
C ASN A 151 -1.72 -6.04 3.14
N PRO A 152 -1.86 -6.84 4.22
CA PRO A 152 -0.79 -7.02 5.20
C PRO A 152 0.43 -7.80 4.69
N TYR A 153 0.27 -8.52 3.58
CA TYR A 153 1.31 -9.35 2.96
C TYR A 153 1.86 -8.75 1.67
N TYR A 154 1.58 -7.47 1.38
CA TYR A 154 2.07 -6.78 0.20
C TYR A 154 1.83 -7.55 -1.11
N GLN A 155 0.62 -8.12 -1.23
CA GLN A 155 0.23 -8.92 -2.39
C GLN A 155 0.23 -8.08 -3.67
N PRO A 156 0.68 -8.65 -4.80
CA PRO A 156 0.69 -7.95 -6.09
C PRO A 156 -0.71 -7.79 -6.66
N LEU A 157 -0.89 -6.77 -7.48
CA LEU A 157 -2.03 -6.66 -8.38
C LEU A 157 -1.84 -7.59 -9.59
N SER A 158 -2.81 -8.47 -9.84
CA SER A 158 -2.77 -9.42 -10.96
C SER A 158 -2.79 -8.68 -12.31
N GLY A 159 -1.88 -9.02 -13.22
CA GLY A 159 -1.78 -8.37 -14.54
C GLY A 159 -1.32 -6.91 -14.54
N TYR A 160 -0.99 -6.33 -13.38
CA TYR A 160 -0.55 -4.95 -13.26
C TYR A 160 0.99 -4.83 -13.30
N VAL A 161 1.47 -3.79 -13.96
CA VAL A 161 2.87 -3.35 -13.96
C VAL A 161 2.90 -1.89 -13.52
N ALA A 162 3.67 -1.60 -12.48
CA ALA A 162 3.80 -0.26 -11.94
C ALA A 162 4.39 0.71 -12.98
N PRO A 163 3.75 1.87 -13.21
CA PRO A 163 4.37 2.93 -14.00
C PRO A 163 5.61 3.44 -13.28
N GLN A 164 6.53 4.02 -14.04
CA GLN A 164 7.67 4.72 -13.46
C GLN A 164 7.18 6.02 -12.81
N ILE A 165 7.59 6.24 -11.56
CA ILE A 165 7.39 7.49 -10.83
C ILE A 165 8.75 8.04 -10.40
N PRO A 166 8.88 9.36 -10.17
CA PRO A 166 10.09 9.91 -9.59
C PRO A 166 10.45 9.19 -8.29
N SER A 167 11.70 8.72 -8.18
CA SER A 167 12.15 8.01 -6.99
C SER A 167 12.46 8.99 -5.87
N ASP A 168 11.95 8.70 -4.67
CA ASP A 168 12.37 9.39 -3.44
C ASP A 168 13.63 8.69 -2.89
N MET A 169 14.77 9.39 -2.92
CA MET A 169 16.07 8.91 -2.41
C MET A 169 16.49 9.62 -1.12
N SER A 170 15.55 10.30 -0.44
CA SER A 170 15.85 11.08 0.77
C SER A 170 15.99 10.22 2.04
N PHE A 171 15.61 8.94 1.97
CA PHE A 171 15.69 8.04 3.10
C PHE A 171 17.11 7.52 3.33
N ILE A 172 17.56 7.72 4.57
CA ILE A 172 18.81 7.19 5.11
C ILE A 172 18.40 6.39 6.34
N TRP A 173 18.81 5.14 6.41
CA TRP A 173 18.53 4.25 7.54
C TRP A 173 19.75 4.11 8.43
N ASP A 174 19.50 3.82 9.69
CA ASP A 174 20.52 3.58 10.70
C ASP A 174 20.84 2.09 10.79
N THR A 175 22.04 1.69 10.39
CA THR A 175 22.49 0.29 10.44
C THR A 175 22.67 -0.25 11.85
N GLU A 176 22.78 0.63 12.85
CA GLU A 176 23.02 0.28 14.25
C GLU A 176 21.74 0.21 15.09
N ASN A 177 20.63 0.79 14.61
CA ASN A 177 19.37 0.89 15.34
C ASN A 177 18.23 0.14 14.62
N CYS A 178 18.17 -1.16 14.90
CA CYS A 178 17.09 -2.07 14.59
C CYS A 178 16.49 -2.60 15.91
#